data_AF-A0A914KXY5-F1
#
_entry.id   AF-A0A914KXY5-F1
#
_cell.length_a   1.000
_cell.length_b   1.000
_cell.length_c   1.000
_cell.angle_alpha   90.00
_cell.angle_beta   90.00
_cell.angle_gamma   90.00
#
_symmetry.space_group_name_H-M   'P 1'
#
loop_
_entity.id
_entity.type
_entity.pdbx_description
1 polymer ?
#
loop_
_entity_poly.entity_id
_entity_poly.type
_entity_poly.pdbx_seq_one_letter_code
_entity_poly.pdbx_strand_id
1 'polypeptide(L)'
;MKAMCLADSGCIQKGCSRDVFDRLGCGYFRMNIWQFKQCYEPGRQIGEDSESAWIRCSEDYECASKCIVQVASRFRLKCYGKSDCETIARLHDGGANGCRTGDTLPYWVTVKSFCPDC
;
A
#
# COMPACT_ATOMS: atom_id res chain seq x y z
N MET A 1 -1.04 -4.86 -8.93
CA MET A 1 -1.69 -3.61 -8.47
C MET A 1 -3.21 -3.66 -8.48
N LYS A 2 -3.89 -3.97 -9.60
CA LYS A 2 -5.36 -4.01 -9.66
C LYS A 2 -6.03 -4.86 -8.55
N ALA A 3 -5.50 -6.05 -8.27
CA ALA A 3 -6.01 -6.92 -7.20
C ALA A 3 -5.92 -6.29 -5.79
N MET A 4 -4.82 -5.61 -5.47
CA MET A 4 -4.68 -4.89 -4.20
C MET A 4 -5.65 -3.71 -4.11
N CYS A 5 -5.79 -2.94 -5.19
CA CYS A 5 -6.75 -1.85 -5.29
C CYS A 5 -8.19 -2.33 -5.05
N LEU A 6 -8.57 -3.49 -5.62
CA LEU A 6 -9.86 -4.13 -5.39
C LEU A 6 -10.03 -4.54 -3.92
N ALA A 7 -9.00 -5.14 -3.31
CA ALA A 7 -9.03 -5.53 -1.89
C ALA A 7 -9.16 -4.32 -0.95
N ASP A 8 -8.47 -3.22 -1.22
CA ASP A 8 -8.41 -2.05 -0.33
C ASP A 8 -9.64 -1.15 -0.43
N SER A 9 -10.16 -0.95 -1.65
CA SER A 9 -11.19 0.05 -1.90
C SER A 9 -12.31 -0.41 -2.83
N GLY A 10 -12.25 -1.61 -3.42
CA GLY A 10 -13.07 -1.94 -4.59
C GLY A 10 -12.57 -1.25 -5.86
N CYS A 11 -11.32 -0.79 -5.82
CA CYS A 11 -10.64 0.02 -6.82
C CYS A 11 -11.34 1.31 -7.24
N ILE A 12 -11.79 2.05 -6.22
CA ILE A 12 -12.39 3.38 -6.35
C ILE A 12 -11.76 4.32 -5.32
N GLN A 13 -11.70 5.62 -5.63
CA GLN A 13 -11.25 6.61 -4.67
C GLN A 13 -12.26 6.67 -3.50
N LYS A 14 -11.78 6.51 -2.25
CA LYS A 14 -12.60 6.48 -1.02
C LYS A 14 -12.26 7.56 0.00
N GLY A 15 -11.55 8.61 -0.39
CA GLY A 15 -10.99 9.60 0.53
C GLY A 15 -10.18 8.94 1.66
N CYS A 16 -10.15 9.57 2.83
CA CYS A 16 -9.46 9.06 4.01
C CYS A 16 -10.46 8.51 5.03
N SER A 17 -10.20 7.32 5.57
CA SER A 17 -10.95 6.81 6.72
C SER A 17 -10.07 5.94 7.60
N ARG A 18 -10.50 5.75 8.85
CA ARG A 18 -9.85 4.84 9.78
C ARG A 18 -10.39 3.43 9.63
N ASP A 19 -9.54 2.45 9.85
CA ASP A 19 -9.94 1.04 9.94
C ASP A 19 -10.37 0.66 11.37
N VAL A 20 -10.69 -0.62 11.58
CA VAL A 20 -11.11 -1.16 12.89
C VAL A 20 -10.03 -1.07 13.97
N PHE A 21 -8.78 -0.79 13.60
CA PHE A 21 -7.64 -0.62 14.50
C PHE A 21 -7.22 0.86 14.64
N ASP A 22 -8.11 1.78 14.27
CA ASP A 22 -7.91 3.24 14.30
C ASP A 22 -6.78 3.73 13.37
N ARG A 23 -6.33 2.92 12.40
CA ARG A 23 -5.27 3.29 11.45
C ARG A 23 -5.87 4.10 10.31
N LEU A 24 -5.34 5.30 10.08
CA LEU A 24 -5.80 6.18 9.00
C LEU A 24 -5.15 5.79 7.66
N GLY A 25 -5.99 5.54 6.65
CA GLY A 25 -5.56 5.24 5.28
C GLY A 25 -6.41 5.97 4.24
N CYS A 26 -5.78 6.36 3.12
CA CYS A 26 -6.41 7.20 2.09
C CYS A 26 -6.43 6.55 0.70
N GLY A 27 -7.42 6.97 -0.10
CA GLY A 27 -7.48 6.78 -1.54
C GLY A 27 -7.63 5.32 -2.00
N TYR A 28 -7.09 5.01 -3.19
CA TYR A 28 -7.32 3.74 -3.88
C TYR A 28 -6.81 2.51 -3.12
N PHE A 29 -5.75 2.68 -2.33
CA PHE A 29 -5.05 1.58 -1.66
C PHE A 29 -5.08 1.69 -0.13
N ARG A 30 -5.92 2.59 0.42
CA ARG A 30 -5.90 2.89 1.87
C ARG A 30 -4.49 3.15 2.41
N MET A 31 -3.65 3.80 1.59
CA MET A 31 -2.25 4.05 1.91
C MET A 31 -2.15 4.96 3.11
N ASN A 32 -1.27 4.66 4.06
CA ASN A 32 -1.02 5.51 5.22
C ASN A 32 0.15 6.49 4.96
N ILE A 33 0.22 7.57 5.76
CA ILE A 33 1.25 8.62 5.60
C ILE A 33 2.68 8.09 5.77
N TRP A 34 2.88 7.04 6.56
CA TRP A 34 4.21 6.46 6.77
C TRP A 34 4.73 5.75 5.51
N GLN A 35 3.86 5.06 4.78
CA GLN A 35 4.20 4.48 3.48
C GLN A 35 4.55 5.56 2.47
N PHE A 36 3.80 6.66 2.43
CA PHE A 36 4.10 7.80 1.57
C PHE A 36 5.48 8.42 1.85
N LYS A 37 5.82 8.59 3.14
CA LYS A 37 7.17 9.03 3.54
C LYS A 37 8.25 8.01 3.14
N GLN A 38 7.96 6.71 3.20
CA GLN A 38 8.90 5.65 2.83
C GLN A 38 9.14 5.55 1.31
N CYS A 39 8.19 5.99 0.49
CA CYS A 39 8.35 6.11 -0.97
C CYS A 39 8.88 7.48 -1.41
N TYR A 40 9.45 8.25 -0.48
CA TYR A 40 10.09 9.55 -0.73
C TYR A 40 9.12 10.67 -1.14
N GLU A 41 7.87 10.61 -0.68
CA GLU A 41 6.89 11.69 -0.80
C GLU A 41 6.70 12.21 -2.25
N PRO A 42 6.38 11.33 -3.22
CA PRO A 42 6.30 11.70 -4.63
C PRO A 42 5.29 12.82 -4.86
N GLY A 43 5.68 13.82 -5.65
CA GLY A 43 4.83 14.95 -6.00
C GLY A 43 4.62 15.99 -4.90
N ARG A 44 5.33 15.88 -3.76
CA ARG A 44 5.35 16.93 -2.73
C ARG A 44 6.12 18.15 -3.22
N GLN A 45 5.52 19.32 -3.07
CA GLN A 45 6.12 20.61 -3.47
C GLN A 45 6.96 21.21 -2.34
N ILE A 46 7.87 22.14 -2.69
CA ILE A 46 8.65 22.86 -1.69
C ILE A 46 7.71 23.72 -0.85
N GLY A 47 7.78 23.57 0.48
CA GLY A 47 6.89 24.26 1.42
C GLY A 47 5.53 23.59 1.63
N GLU A 48 5.20 22.55 0.87
CA GLU A 48 4.00 21.76 1.08
C GLU A 48 4.18 20.74 2.21
N ASP A 49 3.17 20.63 3.07
CA ASP A 49 3.14 19.64 4.13
C ASP A 49 2.97 18.22 3.58
N SER A 50 3.55 17.23 4.27
CA SER A 50 3.50 15.84 3.84
C SER A 50 2.08 15.26 3.80
N GLU A 51 1.15 15.79 4.58
CA GLU A 51 -0.21 15.25 4.70
C GLU A 51 -1.04 15.60 3.47
N SER A 52 -1.01 16.85 3.03
CA SER A 52 -1.63 17.31 1.78
C SER A 52 -1.09 16.56 0.57
N ALA A 53 0.24 16.40 0.47
CA ALA A 53 0.87 15.67 -0.62
C ALA A 53 0.53 14.17 -0.58
N TRP A 54 0.48 13.58 0.62
CA TRP A 54 0.10 12.18 0.82
C TRP A 54 -1.34 11.92 0.38
N ILE A 55 -2.29 12.77 0.78
CA ILE A 55 -3.69 12.65 0.38
C ILE A 55 -3.79 12.72 -1.14
N ARG A 56 -3.22 13.77 -1.76
CA ARG A 56 -3.23 13.93 -3.22
C ARG A 56 -2.63 12.71 -3.95
N CYS A 57 -1.50 12.19 -3.49
CA CYS A 57 -0.90 11.00 -4.10
C CYS A 57 -1.72 9.73 -3.86
N SER A 58 -2.36 9.58 -2.70
CA SER A 58 -3.20 8.43 -2.38
C SER A 58 -4.46 8.38 -3.24
N GLU A 59 -5.01 9.56 -3.54
CA GLU A 59 -6.19 9.75 -4.39
C GLU A 59 -5.90 9.65 -5.89
N ASP A 60 -4.63 9.57 -6.28
CA ASP A 60 -4.19 9.30 -7.64
C ASP A 60 -3.74 7.84 -7.77
N TYR A 61 -4.41 7.08 -8.64
CA TYR A 61 -4.14 5.63 -8.78
C TYR A 61 -2.69 5.34 -9.15
N GLU A 62 -2.12 6.12 -10.06
CA GLU A 62 -0.76 5.89 -10.54
C GLU A 62 0.29 6.26 -9.49
N CYS A 63 0.13 7.39 -8.83
CA CYS A 63 1.02 7.86 -7.77
C CYS A 63 1.04 6.86 -6.62
N ALA A 64 -0.14 6.49 -6.12
CA ALA A 64 -0.28 5.51 -5.06
C ALA A 64 0.31 4.15 -5.47
N SER A 65 0.04 3.68 -6.69
CA SER A 65 0.58 2.41 -7.19
C SER A 65 2.11 2.41 -7.21
N LYS A 66 2.72 3.46 -7.78
CA LYS A 66 4.18 3.61 -7.84
C LYS A 66 4.78 3.72 -6.45
N CYS A 67 4.13 4.45 -5.53
CA CYS A 67 4.58 4.58 -4.15
C CYS A 67 4.60 3.22 -3.42
N ILE A 68 3.54 2.42 -3.52
CA ILE A 68 3.46 1.09 -2.89
C ILE A 68 4.54 0.15 -3.42
N VAL A 69 4.76 0.14 -4.74
CA VAL A 69 5.83 -0.66 -5.35
C VAL A 69 7.21 -0.20 -4.87
N GLN A 70 7.42 1.11 -4.69
CA GLN A 70 8.67 1.65 -4.17
C GLN A 70 8.92 1.23 -2.71
N VAL A 71 7.89 1.26 -1.85
CA VAL A 71 7.98 0.75 -0.47
C VAL A 71 8.30 -0.74 -0.49
N ALA A 72 7.63 -1.52 -1.34
CA ALA A 72 7.88 -2.95 -1.46
C ALA A 72 9.33 -3.25 -1.89
N SER A 73 9.84 -2.52 -2.89
CA SER A 73 11.22 -2.65 -3.36
C SER A 73 12.24 -2.42 -2.23
N ARG A 74 11.99 -1.42 -1.37
CA ARG A 74 12.85 -1.10 -0.22
C ARG A 74 12.94 -2.24 0.79
N PHE A 75 11.87 -3.01 0.99
CA PHE A 75 11.80 -4.05 2.01
C PHE A 75 11.78 -5.48 1.47
N ARG A 76 11.85 -5.67 0.14
CA ARG A 76 11.73 -6.98 -0.55
C ARG A 76 12.67 -8.05 -0.02
N LEU A 77 13.86 -7.70 0.46
CA LEU A 77 14.84 -8.65 0.99
C LEU A 77 14.34 -9.37 2.26
N LYS A 78 13.33 -8.81 2.93
CA LYS A 78 12.66 -9.43 4.09
C LYS A 78 11.52 -10.39 3.69
N CYS A 79 11.32 -10.61 2.39
CA CYS A 79 10.26 -11.44 1.81
C CYS A 79 10.83 -12.60 0.97
N TYR A 80 12.01 -13.13 1.33
CA TYR A 80 12.63 -14.21 0.56
C TYR A 80 11.69 -15.41 0.38
N GLY A 81 11.67 -15.96 -0.84
CA GLY A 81 10.84 -17.12 -1.20
C GLY A 81 9.38 -16.80 -1.54
N LYS A 82 9.01 -15.52 -1.65
CA LYS A 82 7.65 -15.08 -2.01
C LYS A 82 7.60 -14.58 -3.45
N SER A 83 6.44 -14.73 -4.10
CA SER A 83 6.21 -14.11 -5.41
C SER A 83 6.26 -12.58 -5.27
N ASP A 84 6.46 -11.87 -6.39
CA ASP A 84 6.44 -10.40 -6.38
C ASP A 84 5.09 -9.88 -5.90
N CYS A 85 4.00 -10.56 -6.25
CA CYS A 85 2.66 -10.16 -5.82
C CYS A 85 2.42 -10.39 -4.32
N GLU A 86 2.83 -11.54 -3.78
CA GLU A 86 2.79 -11.75 -2.32
C GLU A 86 3.68 -10.73 -1.60
N THR A 87 4.87 -10.47 -2.12
CA THR A 87 5.83 -9.51 -1.55
C THR A 87 5.23 -8.11 -1.46
N ILE A 88 4.70 -7.59 -2.56
CA ILE A 88 4.12 -6.23 -2.60
C ILE A 88 2.88 -6.15 -1.70
N ALA A 89 1.97 -7.14 -1.78
CA ALA A 89 0.75 -7.16 -0.98
C ALA A 89 1.03 -7.18 0.52
N ARG A 90 1.95 -8.05 0.96
CA ARG A 90 2.24 -8.22 2.38
C ARG A 90 3.04 -7.05 2.95
N LEU A 91 3.92 -6.44 2.17
CA LEU A 91 4.64 -5.22 2.59
C LEU A 91 3.74 -3.99 2.61
N HIS A 92 2.70 -3.95 1.78
CA HIS A 92 1.66 -2.91 1.85
C HIS A 92 0.85 -3.02 3.15
N ASP A 93 0.36 -4.21 3.48
CA ASP A 93 -0.50 -4.42 4.65
C ASP A 93 0.27 -4.36 5.99
N GLY A 94 1.45 -4.96 6.05
CA GLY A 94 2.24 -5.08 7.30
C GLY A 94 3.48 -4.20 7.37
N GLY A 95 3.69 -3.30 6.40
CA GLY A 95 4.88 -2.46 6.32
C GLY A 95 6.17 -3.27 6.24
N ALA A 96 7.26 -2.70 6.77
CA ALA A 96 8.62 -3.24 6.63
C ALA A 96 8.83 -4.67 7.15
N ASN A 97 7.91 -5.22 7.96
CA ASN A 97 8.00 -6.58 8.49
C ASN A 97 6.82 -7.45 8.04
N GLY A 98 5.99 -7.00 7.09
CA GLY A 98 4.75 -7.68 6.73
C GLY A 98 4.94 -9.13 6.24
N CYS A 99 6.08 -9.46 5.62
CA CYS A 99 6.38 -10.84 5.22
C CYS A 99 6.91 -11.74 6.34
N ARG A 100 7.24 -11.18 7.52
CA ARG A 100 7.85 -11.92 8.64
C ARG A 100 6.84 -12.42 9.67
N THR A 101 5.60 -11.93 9.65
CA THR A 101 4.54 -12.34 10.58
C THR A 101 3.44 -13.11 9.84
N GLY A 102 2.54 -13.80 10.55
CA GLY A 102 1.36 -14.42 9.93
C GLY A 102 0.23 -13.42 9.65
N ASP A 103 0.30 -12.23 10.22
CA ASP A 103 -0.83 -11.28 10.34
C ASP A 103 -1.31 -10.75 8.99
N THR A 104 -0.43 -10.72 7.99
CA THR A 104 -0.74 -10.22 6.63
C THR A 104 -1.20 -11.32 5.67
N LEU A 105 -1.26 -12.57 6.12
CA LEU A 105 -1.76 -13.69 5.29
C LEU A 105 -3.24 -13.52 4.90
N PRO A 106 -4.17 -13.07 5.78
CA PRO A 106 -5.56 -12.84 5.39
C PRO A 106 -5.69 -11.80 4.26
N TYR A 107 -4.90 -10.72 4.33
CA TYR A 107 -4.85 -9.72 3.27
C TYR A 107 -4.33 -10.33 1.96
N TRP A 108 -3.21 -11.06 2.01
CA TRP A 108 -2.66 -11.74 0.83
C TRP A 108 -3.63 -12.72 0.18
N VAL A 109 -4.33 -13.55 0.98
CA VAL A 109 -5.35 -14.49 0.46
C VAL A 109 -6.46 -13.73 -0.27
N THR A 110 -6.89 -12.59 0.27
CA THR A 110 -7.88 -11.72 -0.37
C THR A 110 -7.36 -11.19 -1.72
N VAL A 111 -6.13 -10.66 -1.76
CA VAL A 111 -5.51 -10.18 -3.01
C VAL A 111 -5.37 -11.30 -4.05
N LYS A 112 -4.90 -12.48 -3.64
CA LYS A 112 -4.75 -13.65 -4.52
C LYS A 112 -6.09 -14.13 -5.08
N SER A 113 -7.20 -13.96 -4.35
CA SER A 113 -8.54 -14.26 -4.89
C SER A 113 -8.93 -13.40 -6.08
N PHE A 114 -8.42 -12.17 -6.17
CA PHE A 114 -8.62 -11.27 -7.33
C PHE A 114 -7.58 -11.44 -8.43
N CYS A 115 -6.49 -12.18 -8.18
CA CYS A 115 -5.44 -12.50 -9.13
C CYS A 115 -4.89 -13.91 -8.85
N PRO A 116 -5.51 -14.96 -9.39
CA PRO A 116 -5.10 -16.34 -9.11
C PRO A 116 -3.69 -16.69 -9.63
N ASP A 117 -3.24 -16.01 -10.68
CA ASP A 117 -1.91 -16.19 -11.29
C ASP A 117 -0.80 -15.40 -10.57
N CYS A 118 -1.18 -14.69 -9.50
CA CYS A 118 -0.28 -14.17 -8.49
C CYS A 118 0.06 -15.27 -7.45
#